data_AF-A0A520I1D9-F1
#
_entry.id   AF-A0A520I1D9-F1
#
_cell.length_a   1.000
_cell.length_b   1.000
_cell.length_c   1.000
_cell.angle_alpha   90.00
_cell.angle_beta   90.00
_cell.angle_gamma   90.00
#
_symmetry.space_group_name_H-M   'P 1'
#
loop_
_entity.id
_entity.type
_entity.pdbx_description
1 polymer ?
#
loop_
_entity_poly.entity_id
_entity_poly.type
_entity_poly.pdbx_seq_one_letter_code
_entity_poly.pdbx_strand_id
1 'polypeptide(L)'
;PGYLSRKGFSLVNGQGETVDPYSVNWAKYKKGIPYRVVQGSGDANALGVIKFNFPNKYAVYLHDTNQRYLFAQKTRSLSHGCVRVENWMEIMKDILVQDSVKALKPQDYTSVDSVKSWLADKKRKVLPVKNKLPVFIRYFTCEGKNGKIEFFDDIYGEDRQIQQRYYTSK
;
A
#
# COMPACT_ATOMS: atom_id res chain seq x y z
N PRO A 1 -21.18 -16.93 0.50
CA PRO A 1 -21.64 -15.64 1.09
C PRO A 1 -20.93 -15.27 2.41
N GLY A 2 -20.91 -16.15 3.42
CA GLY A 2 -20.38 -15.82 4.76
C GLY A 2 -18.89 -15.49 4.87
N TYR A 3 -18.09 -15.73 3.81
CA TYR A 3 -16.69 -15.33 3.78
C TYR A 3 -16.51 -13.80 3.88
N LEU A 4 -17.35 -13.02 3.20
CA LEU A 4 -17.25 -11.56 3.19
C LEU A 4 -17.43 -11.01 4.61
N SER A 5 -18.49 -11.39 5.30
CA SER A 5 -18.76 -10.97 6.68
C SER A 5 -17.64 -11.41 7.65
N ARG A 6 -17.16 -12.66 7.55
CA ARG A 6 -16.09 -13.18 8.42
C ARG A 6 -14.76 -12.44 8.27
N LYS A 7 -14.49 -11.86 7.09
CA LYS A 7 -13.25 -11.14 6.80
C LYS A 7 -13.42 -9.61 6.84
N GLY A 8 -14.59 -9.13 7.26
CA GLY A 8 -14.88 -7.70 7.37
C GLY A 8 -15.02 -7.00 6.01
N PHE A 9 -15.44 -7.74 4.98
CA PHE A 9 -15.77 -7.17 3.67
C PHE A 9 -17.25 -6.83 3.60
N SER A 10 -17.53 -5.60 3.14
CA SER A 10 -18.85 -5.15 2.72
C SER A 10 -18.99 -5.26 1.21
N LEU A 11 -20.18 -5.60 0.75
CA LEU A 11 -20.54 -5.58 -0.66
C LEU A 11 -21.27 -4.27 -0.95
N VAL A 12 -20.88 -3.55 -2.00
CA VAL A 12 -21.43 -2.23 -2.32
C VAL A 12 -21.90 -2.20 -3.78
N ASN A 13 -23.12 -1.72 -4.04
CA ASN A 13 -23.65 -1.60 -5.40
C ASN A 13 -23.11 -0.37 -6.16
N GLY A 14 -23.53 -0.18 -7.42
CA GLY A 14 -23.12 0.96 -8.25
C GLY A 14 -23.55 2.33 -7.69
N GLN A 15 -24.56 2.35 -6.82
CA GLN A 15 -25.11 3.52 -6.15
C GLN A 15 -24.38 3.84 -4.83
N GLY A 16 -23.46 2.98 -4.39
CA GLY A 16 -22.72 3.17 -3.15
C GLY A 16 -23.40 2.58 -1.90
N GLU A 17 -24.50 1.84 -2.06
CA GLU A 17 -25.25 1.26 -0.95
C GLU A 17 -24.70 -0.12 -0.57
N THR A 18 -24.73 -0.43 0.73
CA THR A 18 -24.32 -1.75 1.22
C THR A 18 -25.37 -2.80 0.86
N VAL A 19 -24.92 -3.90 0.26
CA VAL A 19 -25.73 -5.04 -0.14
C VAL A 19 -25.43 -6.22 0.80
N ASP A 20 -26.48 -6.88 1.30
CA ASP A 20 -26.31 -8.13 2.03
C ASP A 20 -25.80 -9.24 1.09
N PRO A 21 -24.63 -9.84 1.34
CA PRO A 21 -24.14 -10.96 0.54
C PRO A 21 -25.08 -12.17 0.47
N TYR A 22 -25.99 -12.36 1.43
CA TYR A 22 -26.94 -13.48 1.43
C TYR A 22 -28.14 -13.26 0.51
N SER A 23 -28.47 -12.00 0.17
CA SER A 23 -29.56 -11.70 -0.77
C SER A 23 -29.14 -11.83 -2.24
N VAL A 24 -27.84 -11.99 -2.51
CA VAL A 24 -27.28 -12.08 -3.86
C VAL A 24 -27.34 -13.51 -4.38
N ASN A 25 -27.96 -13.70 -5.56
CA ASN A 25 -27.88 -14.96 -6.29
C ASN A 25 -26.52 -15.10 -6.99
N TRP A 26 -25.52 -15.60 -6.26
CA TRP A 26 -24.14 -15.75 -6.73
C TRP A 26 -24.00 -16.66 -7.96
N ALA A 27 -24.88 -17.65 -8.13
CA ALA A 27 -24.83 -18.60 -9.25
C ALA A 27 -25.06 -17.92 -10.62
N LYS A 28 -25.67 -16.74 -10.63
CA LYS A 28 -25.88 -15.93 -11.85
C LYS A 28 -24.58 -15.34 -12.42
N TYR A 29 -23.57 -15.15 -11.58
CA TYR A 29 -22.35 -14.45 -11.97
C TYR A 29 -21.22 -15.44 -12.26
N LYS A 30 -20.93 -15.67 -13.54
CA LYS A 30 -19.81 -16.52 -13.98
C LYS A 30 -18.50 -15.76 -14.16
N LYS A 31 -18.55 -14.47 -14.46
CA LYS A 31 -17.38 -13.60 -14.63
C LYS A 31 -17.70 -12.19 -14.17
N GLY A 32 -16.93 -11.69 -13.21
CA GLY A 32 -17.15 -10.39 -12.59
C GLY A 32 -18.47 -10.33 -11.81
N ILE A 33 -18.62 -9.25 -11.04
CA ILE A 33 -19.84 -8.96 -10.29
C ILE A 33 -20.13 -7.45 -10.42
N PRO A 34 -21.40 -7.03 -10.44
CA PRO A 34 -21.78 -5.61 -10.53
C PRO A 34 -21.67 -4.91 -9.16
N TYR A 35 -20.81 -5.42 -8.29
CA TYR A 35 -20.63 -4.95 -6.92
C TYR A 35 -19.15 -4.71 -6.64
N ARG A 36 -18.88 -3.77 -5.76
CA ARG A 36 -17.55 -3.52 -5.21
C ARG A 36 -17.44 -4.26 -3.87
N VAL A 37 -16.38 -5.04 -3.72
CA VAL A 37 -16.01 -5.63 -2.43
C VAL A 37 -15.08 -4.66 -1.72
N VAL A 38 -15.50 -4.16 -0.56
CA VAL A 38 -14.77 -3.15 0.20
C VAL A 38 -14.42 -3.74 1.56
N GLN A 39 -13.14 -3.77 1.92
CA GLN A 39 -12.75 -4.14 3.28
C GLN A 39 -12.92 -2.94 4.21
N GLY A 40 -13.63 -3.13 5.32
CA GLY A 40 -13.74 -2.11 6.36
C GLY A 40 -12.40 -1.78 7.01
N SER A 41 -12.34 -0.66 7.72
CA SER A 41 -11.22 -0.37 8.63
C SER A 41 -11.21 -1.36 9.80
N GLY A 42 -10.03 -1.78 10.25
CA GLY A 42 -9.86 -2.64 11.42
C GLY A 42 -8.62 -3.51 11.34
N ASP A 43 -8.34 -4.26 12.40
CA ASP A 43 -7.11 -5.04 12.57
C ASP A 43 -6.94 -6.16 11.51
N ALA A 44 -8.05 -6.56 10.88
CA ALA A 44 -8.08 -7.52 9.79
C ALA A 44 -7.84 -6.90 8.39
N ASN A 45 -7.75 -5.57 8.29
CA ASN A 45 -7.57 -4.89 7.01
C ASN A 45 -6.20 -5.24 6.40
N ALA A 46 -6.21 -5.73 5.16
CA ALA A 46 -5.00 -6.13 4.46
C ALA A 46 -4.03 -4.96 4.20
N LEU A 47 -4.53 -3.72 4.26
CA LEU A 47 -3.74 -2.49 4.16
C LEU A 47 -3.07 -2.08 5.48
N GLY A 48 -3.29 -2.85 6.56
CA GLY A 48 -2.83 -2.49 7.89
C GLY A 48 -3.46 -1.19 8.41
N VAL A 49 -2.72 -0.46 9.23
CA VAL A 49 -3.25 0.72 9.93
C VAL A 49 -3.01 2.04 9.20
N ILE A 50 -2.15 2.06 8.18
CA ILE A 50 -1.80 3.28 7.43
C ILE A 50 -1.67 3.02 5.93
N LYS A 51 -2.03 4.04 5.14
CA LYS A 51 -1.90 4.06 3.69
C LYS A 51 -1.35 5.43 3.25
N PHE A 52 -0.23 5.41 2.55
CA PHE A 52 0.38 6.59 1.92
C PHE A 52 -0.04 6.67 0.45
N ASN A 53 -0.88 7.65 0.14
CA ASN A 53 -1.29 7.93 -1.22
C ASN A 53 -0.26 8.84 -1.89
N PHE A 54 0.09 8.51 -3.13
CA PHE A 54 0.89 9.38 -3.99
C PHE A 54 0.34 9.34 -5.43
N PRO A 55 0.45 10.43 -6.20
CA PRO A 55 -0.07 10.47 -7.57
C PRO A 55 0.62 9.43 -8.45
N ASN A 56 -0.16 8.56 -9.09
CA ASN A 56 0.31 7.64 -10.13
C ASN A 56 -0.88 7.13 -10.96
N LYS A 57 -0.61 6.65 -12.17
CA LYS A 57 -1.63 6.12 -13.10
C LYS A 57 -2.05 4.67 -12.82
N TYR A 58 -1.45 4.01 -11.83
CA TYR A 58 -1.55 2.56 -11.62
C TYR A 58 -2.37 2.19 -10.39
N ALA A 59 -3.01 3.17 -9.73
CA ALA A 59 -3.73 2.99 -8.46
C ALA A 59 -2.88 2.31 -7.36
N VAL A 60 -1.55 2.47 -7.43
CA VAL A 60 -0.57 1.93 -6.48
C VAL A 60 -0.43 2.87 -5.28
N TYR A 61 -0.11 2.33 -4.12
CA TYR A 61 0.15 3.09 -2.90
C TYR A 61 1.14 2.34 -2.01
N LEU A 62 1.73 3.05 -1.05
CA LEU A 62 2.50 2.44 0.03
C LEU A 62 1.55 2.19 1.20
N HIS A 63 1.67 1.07 1.90
CA HIS A 63 0.78 0.78 3.02
C HIS A 63 1.41 -0.18 4.04
N ASP A 64 0.84 -0.23 5.22
CA ASP A 64 1.16 -1.23 6.23
C ASP A 64 0.55 -2.61 5.88
N THR A 65 0.78 -3.64 6.69
CA THR A 65 0.17 -4.95 6.53
C THR A 65 -0.01 -5.62 7.88
N ASN A 66 -1.10 -6.37 8.04
CA ASN A 66 -1.26 -7.29 9.16
C ASN A 66 -0.42 -8.58 9.00
N GLN A 67 0.11 -8.82 7.80
CA GLN A 67 0.97 -9.97 7.50
C GLN A 67 2.46 -9.62 7.62
N ARG A 68 2.90 -9.20 8.82
CA ARG A 68 4.30 -8.75 9.03
C ARG A 68 5.34 -9.84 8.84
N TYR A 69 4.99 -11.11 9.04
CA TYR A 69 5.87 -12.25 8.81
C TYR A 69 6.40 -12.33 7.35
N LEU A 70 5.75 -11.67 6.39
CA LEU A 70 6.21 -11.61 5.00
C LEU A 70 7.52 -10.82 4.84
N PHE A 71 7.85 -9.91 5.77
CA PHE A 71 9.12 -9.17 5.71
C PHE A 71 10.34 -10.04 6.03
N ALA A 72 10.17 -11.11 6.79
CA ALA A 72 11.22 -12.08 7.08
C ALA A 72 11.56 -13.00 5.89
N GLN A 73 10.77 -12.98 4.82
CA GLN A 73 11.03 -13.81 3.65
C GLN A 73 12.16 -13.25 2.79
N LYS A 74 12.95 -14.16 2.19
CA LYS A 74 14.02 -13.82 1.25
C LYS A 74 13.47 -13.20 -0.03
N THR A 75 12.43 -13.81 -0.59
CA THR A 75 11.71 -13.30 -1.76
C THR A 75 10.46 -12.57 -1.30
N ARG A 76 10.35 -11.28 -1.61
CA ARG A 76 9.26 -10.40 -1.13
C ARG A 76 8.36 -9.85 -2.23
N SER A 77 8.46 -10.37 -3.46
CA SER A 77 7.60 -10.06 -4.60
C SER A 77 6.22 -10.76 -4.50
N LEU A 78 5.56 -10.62 -3.35
CA LEU A 78 4.30 -11.30 -3.01
C LEU A 78 3.09 -10.36 -2.94
N SER A 79 3.19 -9.19 -3.55
CA SER A 79 2.10 -8.22 -3.59
C SER A 79 1.43 -8.21 -4.97
N HIS A 80 0.16 -7.84 -5.00
CA HIS A 80 -0.61 -7.68 -6.23
C HIS A 80 -0.40 -6.28 -6.84
N GLY A 81 0.77 -5.66 -6.60
CA GLY A 81 1.17 -4.37 -7.18
C GLY A 81 1.35 -3.20 -6.20
N CYS A 82 0.75 -3.24 -5.00
CA CYS A 82 1.02 -2.23 -3.96
C CYS A 82 2.27 -2.57 -3.15
N VAL A 83 2.90 -1.57 -2.53
CA VAL A 83 4.16 -1.75 -1.79
C VAL A 83 3.88 -1.73 -0.29
N ARG A 84 4.19 -2.84 0.38
CA ARG A 84 4.09 -2.93 1.84
C ARG A 84 5.33 -2.30 2.49
N VAL A 85 5.12 -1.52 3.54
CA VAL A 85 6.18 -0.83 4.28
C VAL A 85 6.24 -1.39 5.69
N GLU A 86 7.36 -2.01 6.05
CA GLU A 86 7.59 -2.59 7.38
C GLU A 86 7.63 -1.49 8.45
N ASN A 87 8.51 -0.51 8.25
CA ASN A 87 8.75 0.60 9.18
C ASN A 87 7.92 1.83 8.83
N TRP A 88 6.62 1.65 8.59
CA TRP A 88 5.72 2.74 8.20
C TRP A 88 5.64 3.86 9.24
N MET A 89 5.87 3.56 10.52
CA MET A 89 5.87 4.57 11.58
C MET A 89 6.99 5.59 11.41
N GLU A 90 8.17 5.17 10.97
CA GLU A 90 9.29 6.09 10.75
C GLU A 90 9.01 7.01 9.56
N ILE A 91 8.50 6.46 8.45
CA ILE A 91 8.07 7.28 7.30
C ILE A 91 6.98 8.29 7.71
N MET A 92 6.01 7.86 8.51
CA MET A 92 4.95 8.73 9.01
C MET A 92 5.51 9.85 9.89
N LYS A 93 6.43 9.55 10.81
CA LYS A 93 7.09 10.55 11.64
C LYS A 93 7.86 11.56 10.79
N ASP A 94 8.65 11.10 9.81
CA ASP A 94 9.43 11.97 8.93
C ASP A 94 8.52 12.93 8.15
N ILE A 95 7.40 12.45 7.63
CA ILE A 95 6.38 13.29 6.96
C ILE A 95 5.85 14.36 7.92
N LEU A 96 5.44 13.97 9.14
CA LEU A 96 4.87 14.91 10.12
C LEU A 96 5.89 15.93 10.61
N VAL A 97 7.14 15.52 10.82
CA VAL A 97 8.24 16.42 11.18
C VAL A 97 8.46 17.43 10.06
N GLN A 98 8.54 16.98 8.81
CA GLN A 98 8.68 17.90 7.67
C GLN A 98 7.48 18.86 7.55
N ASP A 99 6.25 18.40 7.78
CA ASP A 99 5.08 19.27 7.81
C ASP A 99 5.15 20.32 8.93
N SER A 100 5.70 19.96 10.10
CA SER A 100 5.88 20.88 11.24
C SER A 100 6.95 21.95 11.01
N VAL A 101 8.01 21.66 10.25
CA VAL A 101 9.14 22.59 10.03
C VAL A 101 8.69 23.89 9.35
N LYS A 102 7.66 23.85 8.50
CA LYS A 102 7.11 25.04 7.82
C LYS A 102 5.82 25.56 8.45
N ALA A 103 5.40 25.00 9.59
CA ALA A 103 4.21 25.45 10.29
C ALA A 103 4.50 26.76 11.02
N LEU A 104 3.62 27.75 10.87
CA LEU A 104 3.74 29.04 11.56
C LEU A 104 3.14 28.99 12.97
N LYS A 105 2.16 28.09 13.19
CA LYS A 105 1.48 27.91 14.48
C LYS A 105 1.33 26.42 14.81
N PRO A 106 1.20 26.04 16.10
CA PRO A 106 1.01 24.65 16.51
C PRO A 106 -0.19 23.94 15.86
N GLN A 107 -1.28 24.67 15.61
CA GLN A 107 -2.47 24.15 14.92
C GLN A 107 -2.27 23.88 13.42
N ASP A 108 -1.18 24.37 12.84
CA ASP A 108 -0.90 24.22 11.41
C ASP A 108 -0.21 22.89 11.08
N TYR A 109 0.05 22.02 12.05
CA TYR A 109 0.59 20.70 11.78
C TYR A 109 -0.07 19.63 12.68
N THR A 110 0.12 18.37 12.29
CA THR A 110 -0.32 17.22 13.08
C THR A 110 0.88 16.64 13.82
N SER A 111 0.78 16.52 15.14
CA SER A 111 1.82 15.87 15.94
C SER A 111 1.75 14.35 15.85
N VAL A 112 2.90 13.69 16.06
CA VAL A 112 2.97 12.21 16.14
C VAL A 112 2.02 11.66 17.22
N ASP A 113 1.90 12.35 18.35
CA ASP A 113 1.04 11.91 19.45
C ASP A 113 -0.45 12.02 19.11
N SER A 114 -0.84 12.99 18.28
CA SER A 114 -2.21 13.06 17.74
C SER A 114 -2.52 11.81 16.90
N VAL A 115 -1.59 11.39 16.05
CA VAL A 115 -1.75 10.17 15.24
C VAL A 115 -1.82 8.92 16.11
N LYS A 116 -0.96 8.79 17.13
CA LYS A 116 -1.01 7.67 18.08
C LYS A 116 -2.37 7.59 18.79
N SER A 117 -2.91 8.73 19.24
CA SER A 117 -4.24 8.78 19.84
C SER A 117 -5.34 8.32 18.87
N TRP A 118 -5.31 8.77 17.62
CA TRP A 118 -6.30 8.33 16.62
C TRP A 118 -6.19 6.84 16.28
N LEU A 119 -4.98 6.29 16.26
CA LEU A 119 -4.74 4.86 16.07
C LEU A 119 -5.30 4.06 17.25
N ALA A 120 -5.07 4.50 18.49
CA ALA A 120 -5.61 3.86 19.68
C ALA A 120 -7.16 3.90 19.69
N ASP A 121 -7.75 5.02 19.28
CA ASP A 121 -9.19 5.20 19.14
C ASP A 121 -9.79 4.44 17.94
N LYS A 122 -8.97 3.80 17.10
CA LYS A 122 -9.37 3.14 15.84
C LYS A 122 -10.18 4.06 14.91
N LYS A 123 -9.91 5.36 14.95
CA LYS A 123 -10.61 6.37 14.13
C LYS A 123 -9.92 6.52 12.78
N ARG A 124 -10.67 6.30 11.69
CA ARG A 124 -10.18 6.62 10.34
C ARG A 124 -9.99 8.13 10.20
N LYS A 125 -8.77 8.55 9.85
CA LYS A 125 -8.41 9.94 9.53
C LYS A 125 -7.69 10.01 8.20
N VAL A 126 -7.90 11.12 7.49
CA VAL A 126 -7.16 11.46 6.27
C VAL A 126 -6.33 12.69 6.59
N LEU A 127 -5.01 12.59 6.40
CA LEU A 127 -4.08 13.68 6.69
C LEU A 127 -3.49 14.18 5.37
N PRO A 128 -3.75 15.44 4.98
CA PRO A 128 -3.08 16.03 3.84
C PRO A 128 -1.62 16.32 4.20
N VAL A 129 -0.70 15.85 3.36
CA VAL A 129 0.73 16.18 3.47
C VAL A 129 0.95 17.57 2.89
N LYS A 130 1.43 18.51 3.70
CA LYS A 130 1.61 19.92 3.31
C LYS A 130 2.92 20.11 2.54
N ASN A 131 3.99 19.50 3.03
CA ASN A 131 5.31 19.48 2.42
C ASN A 131 5.49 18.20 1.62
N LYS A 132 5.13 18.26 0.33
CA LYS A 132 5.16 17.10 -0.56
C LYS A 132 6.57 16.52 -0.67
N LEU A 133 6.66 15.20 -0.46
CA LEU A 133 7.87 14.42 -0.67
C LEU A 133 7.85 13.75 -2.04
N PRO A 134 8.95 13.80 -2.81
CA PRO A 134 9.05 13.01 -4.03
C PRO A 134 9.14 11.52 -3.68
N VAL A 135 8.43 10.68 -4.44
CA VAL A 135 8.48 9.22 -4.32
C VAL A 135 9.04 8.64 -5.62
N PHE A 136 10.15 7.93 -5.53
CA PHE A 136 10.77 7.22 -6.65
C PHE A 136 10.69 5.72 -6.42
N ILE A 137 10.00 5.01 -7.31
CA ILE A 137 10.03 3.54 -7.38
C ILE A 137 10.93 3.19 -8.54
N ARG A 138 12.08 2.58 -8.25
CA ARG A 138 13.08 2.21 -9.25
C ARG A 138 13.36 0.71 -9.16
N TYR A 139 13.75 0.14 -10.28
CA TYR A 139 14.13 -1.26 -10.40
C TYR A 139 15.60 -1.32 -10.76
N PHE A 140 16.39 -1.90 -9.87
CA PHE A 140 17.81 -2.13 -10.05
C PHE A 140 18.10 -3.58 -9.71
N THR A 141 18.85 -4.25 -10.58
CA THR A 141 19.32 -5.64 -10.43
C THR A 141 20.78 -5.71 -9.97
N CYS A 142 21.40 -4.56 -9.72
CA CYS A 142 22.70 -4.47 -9.06
C CYS A 142 22.85 -3.15 -8.29
N GLU A 143 23.71 -3.14 -7.27
CA GLU A 143 24.13 -1.93 -6.57
C GLU A 143 25.61 -1.98 -6.16
N GLY A 144 26.23 -0.80 -6.06
CA GLY A 144 27.57 -0.66 -5.50
C GLY A 144 27.52 -0.52 -3.99
N LYS A 145 28.12 -1.46 -3.26
CA LYS A 145 28.14 -1.47 -1.79
C LYS A 145 29.53 -1.83 -1.27
N ASN A 146 30.07 -0.99 -0.39
CA ASN A 146 31.40 -1.16 0.21
C ASN A 146 32.53 -1.44 -0.82
N GLY A 147 32.49 -0.75 -1.96
CA GLY A 147 33.48 -0.91 -3.03
C GLY A 147 33.34 -2.18 -3.88
N LYS A 148 32.27 -2.96 -3.70
CA LYS A 148 31.94 -4.13 -4.51
C LYS A 148 30.59 -3.93 -5.20
N ILE A 149 30.38 -4.66 -6.29
CA ILE A 149 29.08 -4.74 -6.97
C ILE A 149 28.34 -5.93 -6.41
N GLU A 150 27.15 -5.71 -5.87
CA GLU A 150 26.19 -6.74 -5.47
C GLU A 150 25.13 -6.87 -6.57
N PHE A 151 24.74 -8.10 -6.91
CA PHE A 151 23.71 -8.40 -7.91
C PHE A 151 22.46 -8.98 -7.22
N PHE A 152 21.30 -8.71 -7.81
CA PHE A 152 19.98 -9.15 -7.36
C PHE A 152 19.27 -9.90 -8.47
N ASP A 153 18.27 -10.71 -8.09
CA ASP A 153 17.47 -11.48 -9.05
C ASP A 153 16.64 -10.56 -9.97
N ASP A 154 16.71 -10.80 -11.28
CA ASP A 154 15.89 -10.14 -12.31
C ASP A 154 14.45 -10.71 -12.31
N ILE A 155 13.71 -10.46 -11.22
CA ILE A 155 12.36 -10.98 -11.00
C ILE A 155 11.32 -10.52 -12.04
N TYR A 156 11.56 -9.40 -12.74
CA TYR A 156 10.65 -8.89 -13.77
C TYR A 156 11.15 -9.18 -15.19
N GLY A 157 12.36 -9.70 -15.35
CA GLY A 157 12.91 -10.06 -16.65
C GLY A 157 13.30 -8.83 -17.49
N GLU A 158 13.45 -7.65 -16.88
CA GLU A 158 13.72 -6.40 -17.60
C GLU A 158 15.14 -6.43 -18.19
N ASP A 159 16.12 -6.93 -17.42
CA ASP A 159 17.49 -7.07 -17.89
C ASP A 159 17.57 -8.08 -19.03
N ARG A 160 16.88 -9.23 -18.89
CA ARG A 160 16.79 -10.23 -19.96
C ARG A 160 16.21 -9.65 -21.24
N GLN A 161 15.15 -8.84 -21.13
CA GLN A 161 14.53 -8.19 -22.28
C GLN A 161 15.48 -7.19 -22.95
N ILE A 162 16.17 -6.36 -22.17
CA ILE A 162 17.17 -5.40 -22.68
C ILE A 162 18.31 -6.16 -23.39
N GLN A 163 18.80 -7.25 -22.79
CA GLN A 163 19.84 -8.08 -23.38
C GLN A 163 19.41 -8.64 -24.76
N GLN A 164 18.21 -9.22 -24.84
CA GLN A 164 17.66 -9.76 -26.09
C GLN A 164 17.35 -8.69 -27.15
N ARG A 165 17.16 -7.45 -26.74
CA ARG A 165 16.87 -6.36 -27.68
C ARG A 165 18.14 -5.78 -28.29
N TYR A 166 19.21 -5.66 -27.50
CA TYR A 166 20.38 -4.87 -27.89
C TYR A 166 21.68 -5.68 -28.04
N TYR A 167 21.72 -6.93 -27.58
CA TYR A 167 22.97 -7.71 -27.48
C TYR A 167 22.90 -9.11 -28.12
N THR A 168 21.80 -9.47 -28.78
CA THR A 168 21.59 -10.81 -29.40
C THR A 168 22.47 -11.08 -30.61
N SER A 169 23.12 -10.05 -31.16
CA SER A 169 24.04 -10.14 -32.29
C SER A 169 25.52 -10.10 -31.87
N LYS A 170 25.83 -10.32 -30.59
CA LYS A 170 27.19 -10.49 -30.08
C LYS A 170 27.45 -11.93 -29.66
#